data_AF-A0A0D2CEJ9-F1
#
_entry.id   AF-A0A0D2CEJ9-F1
#
_cell.length_a   1.000
_cell.length_b   1.000
_cell.length_c   1.000
_cell.angle_alpha   90.00
_cell.angle_beta   90.00
_cell.angle_gamma   90.00
#
_symmetry.space_group_name_H-M   'P 1'
#
loop_
_entity.id
_entity.type
_entity.pdbx_description
1 polymer ?
#
loop_
_entity_poly.entity_id
_entity_poly.type
_entity_poly.pdbx_seq_one_letter_code
_entity_poly.pdbx_strand_id
1 'polypeptide(L)'
;MIVLKSCTKSIMLLAGSSASTEQRRSAISMKIAIDRIFARLNVLRKVARHLRIDDRDRVDYFTPSTQLFDDFCEDIIDRYQLHNMIVQARVQHIDYGDLGSVTNPKVFALTTDQGTIFSKTVVLAVGPGAKPQIPLDCHLRLDMHQGSVCHCFEEVGSSCVPDHVSCKIKERQPTSVVVVGGGLTSAQIADLLLSRGVTKVFLLLRGKYKLKHFDVDLEWVSKVRNQQMSVFWSADSDEERFEMLKMARNGGSITPSYDKILKRHVANGRLRILPYTCIEDGTWCGTSQTWTLWLSSISNSENVLSGIDHVIYATGSAPNICNVPCMQRMLTEYPLESINGLARITEDLMWQDDVPLFLTGGLAGLRLGPGAANLAGARQGAERIAWKIDEILGRPEVDVDGSESGSTPTAEEALLLSPSKISLSRDRSEFTGSFNNQFEALSIQPDRI
;
A
#
# COMPACT_ATOMS: atom_id res chain seq x y z
N MET A 1 -21.85 3.43 9.48
CA MET A 1 -22.64 4.57 10.00
C MET A 1 -22.60 4.64 11.52
N ILE A 2 -22.82 3.53 12.23
CA ILE A 2 -22.73 3.46 13.71
C ILE A 2 -21.29 3.71 14.22
N VAL A 3 -20.29 3.09 13.60
CA VAL A 3 -18.87 3.21 14.00
C VAL A 3 -18.31 4.65 13.85
N LEU A 4 -18.69 5.37 12.79
CA LEU A 4 -18.20 6.74 12.52
C LEU A 4 -18.97 7.82 13.29
N LYS A 5 -20.27 7.61 13.56
CA LYS A 5 -21.02 8.44 14.54
C LYS A 5 -20.46 8.25 15.96
N SER A 6 -19.97 7.05 16.27
CA SER A 6 -19.22 6.79 17.50
C SER A 6 -17.90 7.57 17.51
N CYS A 7 -17.14 7.59 16.41
CA CYS A 7 -15.90 8.39 16.32
C CYS A 7 -16.13 9.90 16.51
N THR A 8 -17.17 10.50 15.90
CA THR A 8 -17.47 11.93 16.08
C THR A 8 -17.87 12.25 17.52
N LYS A 9 -18.58 11.33 18.18
CA LYS A 9 -18.94 11.46 19.60
C LYS A 9 -17.71 11.31 20.50
N SER A 10 -16.82 10.35 20.21
CA SER A 10 -15.57 10.13 20.92
C SER A 10 -14.55 11.26 20.75
N ILE A 11 -14.43 11.85 19.55
CA ILE A 11 -13.55 13.00 19.29
C ILE A 11 -14.00 14.24 20.08
N MET A 12 -15.31 14.50 20.17
CA MET A 12 -15.85 15.60 20.98
C MET A 12 -15.75 15.34 22.48
N LEU A 13 -15.83 14.07 22.92
CA LEU A 13 -15.62 13.67 24.32
C LEU A 13 -14.16 13.79 24.77
N LEU A 14 -13.20 13.47 23.89
CA LEU A 14 -11.76 13.63 24.15
C LEU A 14 -11.32 15.09 24.18
N ALA A 15 -12.04 16.00 23.50
CA ALA A 15 -11.79 17.44 23.50
C ALA A 15 -12.39 18.20 24.71
N GLY A 16 -12.80 17.48 25.76
CA GLY A 16 -13.40 18.01 26.99
C GLY A 16 -12.52 19.00 27.77
N SER A 17 -12.97 19.37 28.97
CA SER A 17 -12.55 20.56 29.74
C SER A 17 -11.04 20.78 29.93
N SER A 18 -10.21 19.74 29.77
CA SER A 18 -8.75 19.75 29.92
C SER A 18 -7.92 19.85 28.62
N ALA A 19 -8.56 19.84 27.44
CA ALA A 19 -7.84 19.90 26.15
C ALA A 19 -7.34 21.32 25.79
N SER A 20 -6.15 21.42 25.20
CA SER A 20 -5.58 22.70 24.77
C SER A 20 -6.38 23.33 23.62
N THR A 21 -6.27 24.66 23.46
CA THR A 21 -6.96 25.41 22.39
C THR A 21 -6.63 24.86 20.99
N GLU A 22 -5.40 24.38 20.80
CA GLU A 22 -4.91 23.81 19.55
C GLU A 22 -5.47 22.40 19.30
N GLN A 23 -5.55 21.57 20.34
CA GLN A 23 -6.21 20.26 20.27
C GLN A 23 -7.71 20.38 19.93
N ARG A 24 -8.39 21.38 20.49
CA ARG A 24 -9.80 21.67 20.17
C ARG A 24 -9.97 22.14 18.73
N ARG A 25 -9.09 23.00 18.22
CA ARG A 25 -9.12 23.44 16.81
C ARG A 25 -8.90 22.27 15.86
N SER A 26 -7.92 21.41 16.13
CA SER A 26 -7.67 20.20 15.35
C SER A 26 -8.88 19.25 15.33
N ALA A 27 -9.51 19.01 16.49
CA ALA A 27 -10.72 18.18 16.60
C ALA A 27 -11.93 18.77 15.84
N ILE A 28 -12.10 20.09 15.87
CA ILE A 28 -13.16 20.79 15.12
C ILE A 28 -12.91 20.71 13.62
N SER A 29 -11.69 20.98 13.15
CA SER A 29 -11.33 20.84 11.73
C SER A 29 -11.54 19.41 11.24
N MET A 30 -11.13 18.41 12.02
CA MET A 30 -11.35 17.00 11.69
C MET A 30 -12.85 16.65 11.63
N LYS A 31 -13.67 17.20 12.54
CA LYS A 31 -15.12 17.00 12.51
C LYS A 31 -15.77 17.64 11.28
N ILE A 32 -15.39 18.86 10.93
CA ILE A 32 -15.89 19.56 9.74
C ILE A 32 -15.51 18.79 8.47
N ALA A 33 -14.27 18.29 8.39
CA ALA A 33 -13.83 17.43 7.30
C ALA A 33 -14.68 16.15 7.21
N ILE A 34 -14.90 15.46 8.33
CA ILE A 34 -15.75 14.25 8.37
C ILE A 34 -17.19 14.55 7.94
N ASP A 35 -17.77 15.67 8.38
CA ASP A 35 -19.14 16.06 8.03
C ASP A 35 -19.27 16.48 6.55
N ARG A 36 -18.26 17.17 5.99
CA ARG A 36 -18.18 17.48 4.55
C ARG A 36 -18.01 16.21 3.72
N ILE A 37 -17.10 15.32 4.12
CA ILE A 37 -16.96 13.99 3.54
C ILE A 37 -18.29 13.25 3.61
N PHE A 38 -19.03 13.33 4.72
CA PHE A 38 -20.33 12.69 4.84
C PHE A 38 -21.37 13.28 3.88
N ALA A 39 -21.40 14.60 3.71
CA ALA A 39 -22.26 15.26 2.74
C ALA A 39 -21.90 14.87 1.30
N ARG A 40 -20.61 14.93 0.94
CA ARG A 40 -20.09 14.58 -0.39
C ARG A 40 -20.28 13.10 -0.70
N LEU A 41 -19.98 12.22 0.26
CA LEU A 41 -20.23 10.76 0.16
C LEU A 41 -21.71 10.41 0.15
N ASN A 42 -22.60 11.19 0.79
CA ASN A 42 -24.04 10.94 0.70
C ASN A 42 -24.60 11.38 -0.65
N VAL A 43 -24.11 12.49 -1.21
CA VAL A 43 -24.37 12.86 -2.60
C VAL A 43 -23.87 11.74 -3.52
N LEU A 44 -22.64 11.26 -3.31
CA LEU A 44 -22.07 10.14 -4.06
C LEU A 44 -22.82 8.83 -3.84
N ARG A 45 -23.34 8.51 -2.65
CA ARG A 45 -24.19 7.33 -2.42
C ARG A 45 -25.54 7.46 -3.13
N LYS A 46 -26.06 8.68 -3.27
CA LYS A 46 -27.30 8.95 -4.01
C LYS A 46 -27.08 8.78 -5.51
N VAL A 47 -25.90 9.18 -6.01
CA VAL A 47 -25.43 8.98 -7.39
C VAL A 47 -25.07 7.51 -7.66
N ALA A 48 -24.31 6.87 -6.78
CA ALA A 48 -23.90 5.46 -6.83
C ALA A 48 -25.07 4.48 -6.63
N ARG A 49 -26.20 4.89 -6.04
CA ARG A 49 -27.43 4.08 -6.07
C ARG A 49 -28.00 3.91 -7.48
N HIS A 50 -27.78 4.88 -8.37
CA HIS A 50 -28.16 4.81 -9.79
C HIS A 50 -27.09 4.16 -10.68
N LEU A 51 -25.87 3.99 -10.15
CA LEU A 51 -24.70 3.44 -10.85
C LEU A 51 -24.07 2.29 -10.05
N ARG A 52 -24.88 1.52 -9.32
CA ARG A 52 -24.40 0.35 -8.59
C ARG A 52 -23.92 -0.61 -9.67
N ILE A 53 -22.60 -0.70 -9.84
CA ILE A 53 -21.98 -1.65 -10.75
C ILE A 53 -22.53 -3.00 -10.36
N ASP A 54 -23.24 -3.61 -11.31
CA ASP A 54 -23.79 -4.93 -11.12
C ASP A 54 -22.61 -5.87 -10.87
N ASP A 55 -22.74 -6.76 -9.89
CA ASP A 55 -21.76 -7.81 -9.67
C ASP A 55 -21.59 -8.71 -10.91
N ARG A 56 -22.47 -8.59 -11.92
CA ARG A 56 -22.32 -9.19 -13.25
C ARG A 56 -21.20 -8.56 -14.11
N ASP A 57 -20.82 -7.29 -13.89
CA ASP A 57 -19.65 -6.68 -14.57
C ASP A 57 -18.31 -7.28 -14.07
N ARG A 58 -18.34 -8.17 -13.07
CA ARG A 58 -17.15 -8.90 -12.57
C ARG A 58 -16.57 -9.88 -13.58
N VAL A 59 -17.36 -10.28 -14.60
CA VAL A 59 -16.93 -11.23 -15.63
C VAL A 59 -15.75 -10.69 -16.44
N ASP A 60 -15.49 -9.38 -16.42
CA ASP A 60 -14.38 -8.75 -17.13
C ASP A 60 -13.06 -8.73 -16.34
N TYR A 61 -13.04 -9.17 -15.06
CA TYR A 61 -11.87 -9.07 -14.20
C TYR A 61 -11.32 -10.45 -13.83
N PHE A 62 -10.21 -10.83 -14.48
CA PHE A 62 -9.48 -12.06 -14.20
C PHE A 62 -8.14 -11.76 -13.56
N THR A 63 -7.71 -12.64 -12.64
CA THR A 63 -6.33 -12.66 -12.15
C THR A 63 -5.54 -13.66 -13.00
N PRO A 64 -4.43 -13.25 -13.64
CA PRO A 64 -3.56 -14.21 -14.33
C PRO A 64 -3.01 -15.23 -13.32
N SER A 65 -2.54 -16.37 -13.83
CA SER A 65 -1.73 -17.26 -13.01
C SER A 65 -0.43 -16.54 -12.60
N THR A 66 0.16 -16.96 -11.48
CA THR A 66 1.48 -16.44 -11.06
C THR A 66 2.50 -16.62 -12.18
N GLN A 67 2.54 -17.79 -12.82
CA GLN A 67 3.44 -18.05 -13.94
C GLN A 67 3.25 -17.05 -15.09
N LEU A 68 2.02 -16.77 -15.51
CA LEU A 68 1.77 -15.82 -16.60
C LEU A 68 2.20 -14.39 -16.22
N PHE A 69 2.05 -14.02 -14.94
CA PHE A 69 2.53 -12.73 -14.44
C PHE A 69 4.06 -12.66 -14.39
N ASP A 70 4.73 -13.77 -14.04
CA ASP A 70 6.19 -13.88 -14.05
C ASP A 70 6.73 -13.79 -15.49
N ASP A 71 6.13 -14.54 -16.43
CA ASP A 71 6.47 -14.49 -17.86
C ASP A 71 6.32 -13.06 -18.43
N PHE A 72 5.27 -12.34 -18.02
CA PHE A 72 5.08 -10.93 -18.38
C PHE A 72 6.17 -10.02 -17.79
N CYS A 73 6.60 -10.26 -16.55
CA CYS A 73 7.69 -9.50 -15.94
C CYS A 73 9.02 -9.73 -16.66
N GLU A 74 9.36 -10.97 -17.01
CA GLU A 74 10.57 -11.31 -17.77
C GLU A 74 10.57 -10.66 -19.15
N ASP A 75 9.44 -10.71 -19.88
CA ASP A 75 9.28 -10.03 -21.16
C ASP A 75 9.50 -8.50 -21.06
N ILE A 76 9.08 -7.86 -19.96
CA ILE A 76 9.36 -6.44 -19.71
C ILE A 76 10.85 -6.20 -19.44
N ILE A 77 11.49 -7.05 -18.62
CA ILE A 77 12.93 -6.95 -18.33
C ILE A 77 13.75 -7.08 -19.61
N ASP A 78 13.41 -8.04 -20.46
CA ASP A 78 14.06 -8.27 -21.76
C ASP A 78 13.82 -7.10 -22.73
N ARG A 79 12.55 -6.70 -22.91
CA ARG A 79 12.15 -5.64 -23.84
C ARG A 79 12.85 -4.31 -23.54
N TYR A 80 13.02 -3.99 -22.26
CA TYR A 80 13.65 -2.74 -21.81
C TYR A 80 15.12 -2.91 -21.37
N GLN A 81 15.70 -4.10 -21.55
CA GLN A 81 17.11 -4.41 -21.24
C GLN A 81 17.51 -4.09 -19.79
N LEU A 82 16.65 -4.42 -18.83
CA LEU A 82 16.80 -4.02 -17.43
C LEU A 82 17.74 -4.93 -16.62
N HIS A 83 18.19 -6.06 -17.17
CA HIS A 83 19.02 -7.07 -16.50
C HIS A 83 20.24 -6.49 -15.79
N ASN A 84 20.95 -5.56 -16.43
CA ASN A 84 22.19 -4.98 -15.91
C ASN A 84 21.99 -3.65 -15.16
N MET A 85 20.73 -3.26 -14.88
CA MET A 85 20.42 -2.02 -14.17
C MET A 85 20.28 -2.20 -12.65
N ILE A 86 20.30 -3.45 -12.16
CA ILE A 86 20.08 -3.76 -10.76
C ILE A 86 21.41 -3.82 -10.02
N VAL A 87 21.57 -2.93 -9.02
CA VAL A 87 22.65 -3.01 -8.04
C VAL A 87 22.11 -3.68 -6.78
N GLN A 88 22.61 -4.87 -6.45
CA GLN A 88 22.24 -5.57 -5.22
C GLN A 88 22.96 -4.96 -4.02
N ALA A 89 22.40 -3.87 -3.48
CA ALA A 89 22.90 -3.18 -2.31
C ALA A 89 21.75 -2.69 -1.42
N ARG A 90 22.02 -2.54 -0.12
CA ARG A 90 21.07 -1.98 0.84
C ARG A 90 21.42 -0.52 1.09
N VAL A 91 20.50 0.37 0.74
CA VAL A 91 20.60 1.80 1.04
C VAL A 91 20.44 2.02 2.54
N GLN A 92 21.44 2.61 3.19
CA GLN A 92 21.46 2.92 4.62
C GLN A 92 21.09 4.38 4.89
N HIS A 93 21.54 5.30 4.03
CA HIS A 93 21.27 6.74 4.15
C HIS A 93 21.11 7.38 2.77
N ILE A 94 20.26 8.41 2.72
CA ILE A 94 20.10 9.30 1.59
C ILE A 94 20.37 10.71 2.09
N ASP A 95 21.31 11.39 1.44
CA ASP A 95 21.69 12.78 1.72
C ASP A 95 21.51 13.61 0.44
N TYR A 96 21.11 14.87 0.56
CA TYR A 96 20.93 15.78 -0.59
C TYR A 96 21.59 17.13 -0.30
N GLY A 97 22.62 17.47 -1.07
CA GLY A 97 23.38 18.69 -0.81
C GLY A 97 24.53 18.92 -1.79
N ASP A 98 25.34 19.92 -1.48
CA ASP A 98 26.46 20.34 -2.31
C ASP A 98 27.68 19.44 -2.08
N LEU A 99 28.29 18.92 -3.15
CA LEU A 99 29.53 18.13 -3.09
C LEU A 99 30.80 19.00 -2.98
N GLY A 100 30.70 20.20 -2.41
CA GLY A 100 31.85 21.06 -2.13
C GLY A 100 32.29 21.99 -3.27
N SER A 101 31.46 22.21 -4.30
CA SER A 101 31.67 23.28 -5.30
C SER A 101 30.50 24.26 -5.30
N VAL A 102 30.80 25.56 -5.23
CA VAL A 102 29.82 26.67 -5.21
C VAL A 102 29.00 26.74 -6.52
N THR A 103 29.47 26.08 -7.58
CA THR A 103 28.86 26.14 -8.92
C THR A 103 28.10 24.88 -9.32
N ASN A 104 28.19 23.80 -8.55
CA ASN A 104 27.53 22.54 -8.93
C ASN A 104 26.13 22.46 -8.32
N PRO A 105 25.14 21.95 -9.07
CA PRO A 105 23.81 21.68 -8.51
C PRO A 105 23.92 20.64 -7.41
N LYS A 106 23.06 20.75 -6.38
CA LYS A 106 22.89 19.73 -5.35
C LYS A 106 22.64 18.36 -5.99
N VAL A 107 23.22 17.32 -5.39
CA VAL A 107 22.99 15.93 -5.82
C VAL A 107 22.73 15.04 -4.62
N PHE A 108 22.13 13.89 -4.88
CA PHE A 108 21.95 12.85 -3.89
C PHE A 108 23.22 12.02 -3.72
N ALA A 109 23.55 11.72 -2.46
CA ALA A 109 24.50 10.68 -2.09
C ALA A 109 23.74 9.56 -1.38
N LEU A 110 23.71 8.37 -1.97
CA LEU A 110 23.09 7.18 -1.41
C LEU A 110 24.20 6.34 -0.79
N THR A 111 24.30 6.33 0.53
CA THR A 111 25.22 5.45 1.24
C THR A 111 24.62 4.05 1.29
N THR A 112 25.32 3.07 0.72
CA THR A 112 24.92 1.66 0.73
C THR A 112 25.97 0.80 1.44
N ASP A 113 25.62 -0.46 1.70
CA ASP A 113 26.60 -1.44 2.22
C ASP A 113 27.65 -1.90 1.19
N GLN A 114 27.54 -1.46 -0.07
CA GLN A 114 28.53 -1.71 -1.14
C GLN A 114 29.28 -0.44 -1.58
N GLY A 115 29.04 0.70 -0.94
CA GLY A 115 29.63 2.00 -1.29
C GLY A 115 28.60 3.08 -1.57
N THR A 116 29.06 4.24 -2.04
CA THR A 116 28.21 5.41 -2.27
C THR A 116 27.82 5.54 -3.74
N ILE A 117 26.54 5.78 -4.00
CA ILE A 117 26.01 6.05 -5.34
C ILE A 117 25.55 7.51 -5.39
N PHE A 118 25.96 8.24 -6.42
CA PHE A 118 25.52 9.62 -6.63
C PHE A 118 24.43 9.68 -7.71
N SER A 119 23.42 10.54 -7.51
CA SER A 119 22.35 10.73 -8.49
C SER A 119 21.80 12.15 -8.47
N LYS A 120 21.30 12.62 -9.62
CA LYS A 120 20.54 13.88 -9.71
C LYS A 120 19.12 13.74 -9.17
N THR A 121 18.51 12.57 -9.34
CA THR A 121 17.13 12.29 -8.94
C THR A 121 17.04 10.93 -8.25
N VAL A 122 16.18 10.77 -7.26
CA VAL A 122 15.98 9.49 -6.55
C VAL A 122 14.50 9.14 -6.53
N VAL A 123 14.15 7.89 -6.80
CA VAL A 123 12.77 7.38 -6.66
C VAL A 123 12.73 6.35 -5.54
N LEU A 124 11.95 6.61 -4.49
CA LEU A 124 11.78 5.73 -3.35
C LEU A 124 10.56 4.82 -3.55
N ALA A 125 10.83 3.55 -3.84
CA ALA A 125 9.82 2.50 -4.07
C ALA A 125 9.93 1.36 -3.04
N VAL A 126 9.97 1.70 -1.75
CA VAL A 126 10.29 0.77 -0.63
C VAL A 126 9.06 0.09 0.01
N GLY A 127 7.94 0.00 -0.72
CA GLY A 127 6.69 -0.56 -0.19
C GLY A 127 6.10 0.29 0.96
N PRO A 128 5.64 -0.30 2.07
CA PRO A 128 5.09 0.45 3.21
C PRO A 128 6.16 1.19 4.03
N GLY A 129 7.44 1.03 3.71
CA GLY A 129 8.53 1.77 4.33
C GLY A 129 9.13 1.16 5.59
N ALA A 130 8.38 0.33 6.31
CA ALA A 130 8.87 -0.37 7.51
C ALA A 130 8.70 -1.88 7.40
N LYS A 131 9.60 -2.63 8.05
CA LYS A 131 9.41 -4.07 8.29
C LYS A 131 8.09 -4.26 9.04
N PRO A 132 7.19 -5.16 8.58
CA PRO A 132 5.99 -5.50 9.32
C PRO A 132 6.33 -5.96 10.75
N GLN A 133 5.56 -5.50 11.73
CA GLN A 133 5.81 -5.75 13.15
C GLN A 133 4.52 -6.17 13.85
N ILE A 134 4.66 -6.89 14.95
CA ILE A 134 3.55 -7.17 15.86
C ILE A 134 2.99 -5.84 16.36
N PRO A 135 1.65 -5.65 16.36
CA PRO A 135 1.05 -4.42 16.84
C PRO A 135 1.45 -4.10 18.29
N LEU A 136 1.69 -2.82 18.59
CA LEU A 136 2.04 -2.38 19.95
C LEU A 136 0.92 -2.66 20.97
N ASP A 137 -0.33 -2.68 20.49
CA ASP A 137 -1.54 -3.03 21.24
C ASP A 137 -1.85 -4.55 21.18
N CYS A 138 -0.84 -5.41 21.04
CA CYS A 138 -1.04 -6.87 20.99
C CYS A 138 -1.38 -7.51 22.35
N HIS A 139 -1.20 -6.78 23.45
CA HIS A 139 -1.46 -7.23 24.84
C HIS A 139 -0.71 -8.50 25.28
N LEU A 140 0.32 -8.92 24.55
CA LEU A 140 1.19 -10.03 24.93
C LEU A 140 2.56 -9.51 25.37
N ARG A 141 3.15 -10.13 26.40
CA ARG A 141 4.54 -9.82 26.82
C ARG A 141 5.54 -10.51 25.91
N LEU A 142 6.05 -9.77 24.92
CA LEU A 142 6.92 -10.28 23.86
C LEU A 142 8.37 -10.53 24.33
N ASP A 143 8.82 -9.79 25.34
CA ASP A 143 10.18 -9.81 25.90
C ASP A 143 10.52 -11.12 26.63
N MET A 144 9.51 -11.73 27.25
CA MET A 144 9.71 -12.91 28.10
C MET A 144 9.72 -14.24 27.34
N HIS A 145 9.28 -14.26 26.07
CA HIS A 145 8.88 -15.50 25.39
C HIS A 145 9.29 -15.53 23.90
N GLN A 146 10.59 -15.37 23.63
CA GLN A 146 11.16 -15.38 22.27
C GLN A 146 10.74 -16.64 21.48
N GLY A 147 10.20 -16.44 20.28
CA GLY A 147 9.79 -17.51 19.36
C GLY A 147 8.40 -18.12 19.59
N SER A 148 7.68 -17.71 20.66
CA SER A 148 6.30 -18.18 20.93
C SER A 148 5.21 -17.38 20.20
N VAL A 149 5.58 -16.23 19.63
CA VAL A 149 4.75 -15.31 18.87
C VAL A 149 5.59 -14.68 17.77
N CYS A 150 5.01 -14.44 16.60
CA CYS A 150 5.71 -13.78 15.49
C CYS A 150 4.76 -12.92 14.64
N HIS A 151 5.33 -12.00 13.86
CA HIS A 151 4.63 -11.48 12.69
C HIS A 151 4.80 -12.45 11.52
N CYS A 152 3.81 -12.58 10.65
CA CYS A 152 3.85 -13.52 9.53
C CYS A 152 4.93 -13.29 8.45
N PHE A 153 5.67 -12.18 8.55
CA PHE A 153 6.78 -11.82 7.65
C PHE A 153 8.12 -11.83 8.38
N GLU A 154 8.12 -12.30 9.63
CA GLU A 154 9.34 -12.60 10.36
C GLU A 154 9.87 -13.96 9.91
N GLU A 155 11.19 -14.11 9.85
CA GLU A 155 11.80 -15.41 9.58
C GLU A 155 11.60 -16.30 10.81
N VAL A 156 10.82 -17.37 10.64
CA VAL A 156 10.52 -18.32 11.71
C VAL A 156 11.23 -19.62 11.39
N GLY A 157 12.53 -19.68 11.70
CA GLY A 157 13.36 -20.87 11.42
C GLY A 157 13.45 -21.20 9.92
N SER A 158 13.80 -22.46 9.61
CA SER A 158 13.95 -22.94 8.22
C SER A 158 12.63 -23.40 7.57
N SER A 159 11.49 -23.25 8.26
CA SER A 159 10.19 -23.79 7.84
C SER A 159 9.09 -22.74 7.98
N CYS A 160 7.92 -22.97 7.36
CA CYS A 160 6.76 -22.07 7.51
C CYS A 160 6.05 -22.19 8.87
N VAL A 161 6.59 -22.98 9.80
CA VAL A 161 6.07 -23.28 11.13
C VAL A 161 7.23 -23.21 12.14
N PRO A 162 7.05 -22.63 13.34
CA PRO A 162 8.07 -22.61 14.38
C PRO A 162 8.61 -24.00 14.74
N ASP A 163 9.87 -24.08 15.17
CA ASP A 163 10.54 -25.35 15.44
C ASP A 163 9.81 -26.18 16.51
N HIS A 164 9.34 -25.57 17.60
CA HIS A 164 8.61 -26.29 18.65
C HIS A 164 7.29 -26.88 18.16
N VAL A 165 6.57 -26.15 17.30
CA VAL A 165 5.35 -26.66 16.66
C VAL A 165 5.69 -27.75 15.65
N SER A 166 6.76 -27.57 14.87
CA SER A 166 7.25 -28.55 13.89
C SER A 166 7.64 -29.88 14.54
N CYS A 167 8.29 -29.84 15.71
CA CYS A 167 8.59 -31.04 16.50
C CYS A 167 7.31 -31.77 16.92
N LYS A 168 6.33 -31.06 17.49
CA LYS A 168 5.03 -31.64 17.85
C LYS A 168 4.30 -32.27 16.66
N ILE A 169 4.36 -31.64 15.48
CA ILE A 169 3.79 -32.20 14.24
C ILE A 169 4.51 -33.50 13.84
N LYS A 170 5.85 -33.53 13.86
CA LYS A 170 6.63 -34.75 13.53
C LYS A 170 6.31 -35.91 14.48
N GLU A 171 6.07 -35.60 15.75
CA GLU A 171 5.68 -36.55 16.79
C GLU A 171 4.18 -36.91 16.75
N ARG A 172 3.41 -36.35 15.79
CA ARG A 172 1.96 -36.55 15.65
C ARG A 172 1.16 -36.12 16.88
N GLN A 173 1.68 -35.16 17.63
CA GLN A 173 0.96 -34.56 18.75
C GLN A 173 -0.09 -33.55 18.24
N PRO A 174 -1.24 -33.41 18.93
CA PRO A 174 -2.19 -32.35 18.63
C PRO A 174 -1.56 -30.97 18.79
N THR A 175 -1.80 -30.09 17.81
CA THR A 175 -1.27 -28.72 17.80
C THR A 175 -2.36 -27.69 17.51
N SER A 176 -2.31 -26.56 18.22
CA SER A 176 -3.25 -25.44 18.10
C SER A 176 -2.50 -24.13 17.87
N VAL A 177 -2.83 -23.41 16.80
CA VAL A 177 -2.22 -22.12 16.48
C VAL A 177 -3.29 -21.03 16.39
N VAL A 178 -3.00 -19.86 16.93
CA VAL A 178 -3.82 -18.65 16.75
C VAL A 178 -3.23 -17.81 15.63
N VAL A 179 -4.07 -17.38 14.68
CA VAL A 179 -3.74 -16.43 13.64
C VAL A 179 -4.58 -15.18 13.84
N VAL A 180 -3.94 -14.03 13.99
CA VAL A 180 -4.60 -12.73 14.18
C VAL A 180 -4.58 -11.96 12.86
N GLY A 181 -5.75 -11.69 12.29
CA GLY A 181 -5.88 -10.91 11.07
C GLY A 181 -7.15 -11.21 10.29
N GLY A 182 -7.72 -10.19 9.63
CA GLY A 182 -8.94 -10.31 8.82
C GLY A 182 -8.72 -10.19 7.31
N GLY A 183 -7.49 -10.37 6.83
CA GLY A 183 -7.11 -10.19 5.43
C GLY A 183 -6.82 -11.49 4.68
N LEU A 184 -6.43 -11.37 3.41
CA LEU A 184 -6.09 -12.52 2.57
C LEU A 184 -4.88 -13.30 3.14
N THR A 185 -3.86 -12.58 3.61
CA THR A 185 -2.66 -13.19 4.22
C THR A 185 -3.00 -14.07 5.42
N SER A 186 -3.90 -13.65 6.31
CA SER A 186 -4.29 -14.47 7.46
C SER A 186 -5.07 -15.73 7.04
N ALA A 187 -5.90 -15.64 6.00
CA ALA A 187 -6.58 -16.79 5.41
C ALA A 187 -5.60 -17.79 4.77
N GLN A 188 -4.61 -17.28 4.03
CA GLN A 188 -3.54 -18.06 3.42
C GLN A 188 -2.71 -18.80 4.46
N ILE A 189 -2.32 -18.12 5.53
CA ILE A 189 -1.57 -18.72 6.64
C ILE A 189 -2.39 -19.81 7.32
N ALA A 190 -3.67 -19.57 7.59
CA ALA A 190 -4.53 -20.58 8.20
C ALA A 190 -4.62 -21.86 7.35
N ASP A 191 -4.79 -21.73 6.04
CA ASP A 191 -4.79 -22.86 5.11
C ASP A 191 -3.43 -23.57 5.05
N LEU A 192 -2.33 -22.80 4.96
CA LEU A 192 -0.97 -23.31 4.94
C LEU A 192 -0.65 -24.14 6.19
N LEU A 193 -0.93 -23.60 7.39
CA LEU A 193 -0.68 -24.28 8.67
C LEU A 193 -1.43 -25.62 8.74
N LEU A 194 -2.72 -25.63 8.38
CA LEU A 194 -3.54 -26.84 8.38
C LEU A 194 -3.06 -27.86 7.35
N SER A 195 -2.61 -27.39 6.18
CA SER A 195 -2.04 -28.24 5.13
C SER A 195 -0.68 -28.83 5.53
N ARG A 196 0.05 -28.16 6.42
CA ARG A 196 1.36 -28.59 6.95
C ARG A 196 1.29 -29.42 8.23
N GLY A 197 0.09 -29.79 8.67
CA GLY A 197 -0.11 -30.74 9.78
C GLY A 197 -0.53 -30.11 11.12
N VAL A 198 -0.71 -28.79 11.20
CA VAL A 198 -1.30 -28.18 12.40
C VAL A 198 -2.71 -28.74 12.60
N THR A 199 -3.04 -29.20 13.81
CA THR A 199 -4.32 -29.89 14.05
C THR A 199 -5.50 -28.92 14.05
N LYS A 200 -5.35 -27.79 14.74
CA LYS A 200 -6.39 -26.78 14.94
C LYS A 200 -5.84 -25.36 14.72
N VAL A 201 -6.60 -24.53 14.01
CA VAL A 201 -6.31 -23.10 13.88
C VAL A 201 -7.48 -22.27 14.40
N PHE A 202 -7.18 -21.21 15.13
CA PHE A 202 -8.12 -20.18 15.56
C PHE A 202 -7.79 -18.87 14.81
N LEU A 203 -8.71 -18.41 13.97
CA LEU A 203 -8.54 -17.17 13.22
C LEU A 203 -9.30 -16.04 13.93
N LEU A 204 -8.57 -15.12 14.55
CA LEU A 204 -9.14 -13.97 15.26
C LEU A 204 -9.24 -12.76 14.34
N LEU A 205 -10.42 -12.13 14.28
CA LEU A 205 -10.65 -10.90 13.53
C LEU A 205 -11.17 -9.82 14.47
N ARG A 206 -10.49 -8.67 14.52
CA ARG A 206 -10.94 -7.49 15.29
C ARG A 206 -12.31 -6.96 14.85
N GLY A 207 -12.77 -7.29 13.64
CA GLY A 207 -14.05 -6.84 13.12
C GLY A 207 -14.81 -7.95 12.40
N LYS A 208 -15.77 -7.56 11.57
CA LYS A 208 -16.53 -8.51 10.74
C LYS A 208 -15.63 -9.27 9.76
N TYR A 209 -16.03 -10.49 9.46
CA TYR A 209 -15.56 -11.23 8.29
C TYR A 209 -15.99 -10.47 7.02
N LYS A 210 -15.03 -10.08 6.17
CA LYS A 210 -15.29 -9.31 4.94
C LYS A 210 -14.91 -10.14 3.73
N LEU A 211 -15.88 -10.35 2.84
CA LEU A 211 -15.67 -11.02 1.56
C LEU A 211 -15.52 -9.95 0.46
N LYS A 212 -14.36 -9.88 -0.20
CA LYS A 212 -14.12 -8.98 -1.34
C LYS A 212 -13.18 -9.63 -2.35
N HIS A 213 -13.32 -9.27 -3.62
CA HIS A 213 -12.37 -9.68 -4.66
C HIS A 213 -11.12 -8.82 -4.72
N PHE A 214 -11.24 -7.55 -4.34
CA PHE A 214 -10.19 -6.53 -4.43
C PHE A 214 -9.96 -5.86 -3.09
N ASP A 215 -8.79 -5.25 -2.92
CA ASP A 215 -8.41 -4.52 -1.70
C ASP A 215 -9.23 -3.24 -1.48
N VAL A 216 -9.82 -2.71 -2.55
CA VAL A 216 -10.72 -1.56 -2.55
C VAL A 216 -12.05 -1.95 -3.17
N ASP A 217 -13.12 -1.23 -2.85
CA ASP A 217 -14.44 -1.52 -3.40
C ASP A 217 -14.48 -1.28 -4.92
N LEU A 218 -15.40 -1.95 -5.63
CA LEU A 218 -15.48 -1.94 -7.11
C LEU A 218 -15.52 -0.53 -7.72
N GLU A 219 -16.10 0.43 -7.02
CA GLU A 219 -16.16 1.85 -7.44
C GLU A 219 -14.76 2.44 -7.73
N TRP A 220 -13.70 1.92 -7.10
CA TRP A 220 -12.32 2.37 -7.27
C TRP A 220 -11.55 1.65 -8.39
N VAL A 221 -12.10 0.58 -8.96
CA VAL A 221 -11.41 -0.26 -9.96
C VAL A 221 -12.21 -0.50 -11.24
N SER A 222 -13.43 0.04 -11.32
CA SER A 222 -14.38 -0.19 -12.41
C SER A 222 -14.55 1.04 -13.32
N LYS A 223 -15.56 1.00 -14.20
CA LYS A 223 -15.93 2.08 -15.14
C LYS A 223 -16.19 3.44 -14.45
N VAL A 224 -16.58 3.46 -13.18
CA VAL A 224 -16.81 4.70 -12.40
C VAL A 224 -15.57 5.21 -11.65
N ARG A 225 -14.42 4.53 -11.79
CA ARG A 225 -13.17 4.89 -11.11
C ARG A 225 -12.78 6.34 -11.33
N ASN A 226 -12.94 6.86 -12.54
CA ASN A 226 -12.56 8.24 -12.87
C ASN A 226 -13.35 9.26 -12.03
N GLN A 227 -14.62 8.99 -11.74
CA GLN A 227 -15.43 9.85 -10.88
C GLN A 227 -14.92 9.82 -9.43
N GLN A 228 -14.60 8.63 -8.91
CA GLN A 228 -14.05 8.49 -7.55
C GLN A 228 -12.68 9.16 -7.41
N MET A 229 -11.81 8.99 -8.41
CA MET A 229 -10.50 9.63 -8.45
C MET A 229 -10.61 11.16 -8.59
N SER A 230 -11.57 11.66 -9.38
CA SER A 230 -11.85 13.09 -9.48
C SER A 230 -12.25 13.68 -8.12
N VAL A 231 -13.16 13.03 -7.39
CA VAL A 231 -13.53 13.47 -6.02
C VAL A 231 -12.31 13.47 -5.11
N PHE A 232 -11.48 12.43 -5.19
CA PHE A 232 -10.28 12.29 -4.38
C PHE A 232 -9.27 13.42 -4.63
N TRP A 233 -9.00 13.75 -5.90
CA TRP A 233 -8.06 14.81 -6.24
C TRP A 233 -8.62 16.20 -5.97
N SER A 234 -9.94 16.38 -6.07
CA SER A 234 -10.67 17.61 -5.72
C SER A 234 -11.03 17.74 -4.22
N ALA A 235 -10.38 16.97 -3.35
CA ALA A 235 -10.47 17.15 -1.90
C ALA A 235 -9.78 18.46 -1.48
N ASP A 236 -10.33 19.13 -0.47
CA ASP A 236 -9.85 20.45 -0.02
C ASP A 236 -8.54 20.34 0.81
N SER A 237 -8.26 19.16 1.38
CA SER A 237 -7.09 18.93 2.23
C SER A 237 -6.57 17.50 2.20
N ASP A 238 -5.34 17.33 2.65
CA ASP A 238 -4.71 16.00 2.74
C ASP A 238 -5.33 15.13 3.84
N GLU A 239 -5.96 15.71 4.87
CA GLU A 239 -6.74 14.97 5.87
C GLU A 239 -8.00 14.36 5.24
N GLU A 240 -8.69 15.11 4.38
CA GLU A 240 -9.84 14.61 3.63
C GLU A 240 -9.40 13.45 2.74
N ARG A 241 -8.29 13.61 2.02
CA ARG A 241 -7.69 12.55 1.20
C ARG A 241 -7.37 11.31 2.04
N PHE A 242 -6.72 11.48 3.19
CA PHE A 242 -6.39 10.37 4.08
C PHE A 242 -7.63 9.59 4.54
N GLU A 243 -8.70 10.27 4.97
CA GLU A 243 -9.93 9.61 5.39
C GLU A 243 -10.62 8.90 4.21
N MET A 244 -10.59 9.48 3.01
CA MET A 244 -11.04 8.78 1.80
C MET A 244 -10.26 7.49 1.53
N LEU A 245 -8.91 7.49 1.65
CA LEU A 245 -8.09 6.27 1.53
C LEU A 245 -8.50 5.21 2.56
N LYS A 246 -8.59 5.62 3.83
CA LYS A 246 -8.94 4.72 4.93
C LYS A 246 -10.31 4.08 4.74
N MET A 247 -11.30 4.87 4.28
CA MET A 247 -12.63 4.37 3.97
C MET A 247 -12.65 3.44 2.77
N ALA A 248 -11.91 3.77 1.70
CA ALA A 248 -11.83 2.95 0.49
C ALA A 248 -11.18 1.60 0.73
N ARG A 249 -10.06 1.55 1.48
CA ARG A 249 -9.40 0.29 1.85
C ARG A 249 -10.28 -0.54 2.79
N ASN A 250 -10.87 0.08 3.81
CA ASN A 250 -11.78 -0.59 4.75
C ASN A 250 -11.14 -1.85 5.40
N GLY A 251 -9.83 -1.84 5.64
CA GLY A 251 -9.08 -2.93 6.27
C GLY A 251 -9.03 -4.24 5.45
N GLY A 252 -8.52 -5.31 6.07
CA GLY A 252 -8.37 -6.61 5.42
C GLY A 252 -9.70 -7.21 4.97
N SER A 253 -9.62 -7.99 3.88
CA SER A 253 -10.73 -8.81 3.38
C SER A 253 -10.21 -10.14 2.86
N ILE A 254 -11.12 -11.11 2.75
CA ILE A 254 -10.85 -12.46 2.26
C ILE A 254 -11.51 -12.61 0.89
N THR A 255 -10.83 -13.28 -0.03
CA THR A 255 -11.36 -13.53 -1.38
C THR A 255 -12.34 -14.71 -1.38
N PRO A 256 -13.32 -14.75 -2.31
CA PRO A 256 -14.22 -15.88 -2.43
C PRO A 256 -13.54 -17.24 -2.66
N SER A 257 -12.37 -17.24 -3.29
CA SER A 257 -11.56 -18.45 -3.43
C SER A 257 -11.12 -18.98 -2.06
N TYR A 258 -10.54 -18.11 -1.22
CA TYR A 258 -10.11 -18.49 0.12
C TYR A 258 -11.26 -18.71 1.09
N ASP A 259 -12.40 -18.01 0.96
CA ASP A 259 -13.60 -18.30 1.75
C ASP A 259 -14.07 -19.76 1.58
N LYS A 260 -14.07 -20.28 0.34
CA LYS A 260 -14.39 -21.70 0.08
C LYS A 260 -13.42 -22.65 0.78
N ILE A 261 -12.13 -22.33 0.77
CA ILE A 261 -11.08 -23.11 1.44
C ILE A 261 -11.30 -23.09 2.96
N LEU A 262 -11.47 -21.90 3.55
CA LEU A 262 -11.68 -21.76 4.99
C LEU A 262 -12.95 -22.46 5.45
N LYS A 263 -14.05 -22.37 4.71
CA LYS A 263 -15.30 -23.08 5.01
C LYS A 263 -15.12 -24.59 5.06
N ARG A 264 -14.29 -25.17 4.18
CA ARG A 264 -13.95 -26.60 4.22
C ARG A 264 -13.22 -26.95 5.53
N HIS A 265 -12.25 -26.15 5.94
CA HIS A 265 -11.54 -26.37 7.21
C HIS A 265 -12.43 -26.20 8.44
N VAL A 266 -13.39 -25.26 8.39
CA VAL A 266 -14.41 -25.08 9.43
C VAL A 266 -15.32 -26.31 9.51
N ALA A 267 -15.84 -26.78 8.36
CA ALA A 267 -16.70 -27.97 8.30
C ALA A 267 -16.00 -29.23 8.84
N ASN A 268 -14.69 -29.35 8.63
CA ASN A 268 -13.87 -30.44 9.16
C ASN A 268 -13.48 -30.25 10.65
N GLY A 269 -13.95 -29.19 11.31
CA GLY A 269 -13.64 -28.91 12.70
C GLY A 269 -12.18 -28.47 12.96
N ARG A 270 -11.38 -28.22 11.91
CA ARG A 270 -9.95 -27.86 12.02
C ARG A 270 -9.70 -26.36 12.08
N LEU A 271 -10.65 -25.54 11.66
CA LEU A 271 -10.58 -24.08 11.77
C LEU A 271 -11.74 -23.54 12.61
N ARG A 272 -11.48 -22.58 13.48
CA ARG A 272 -12.51 -21.76 14.14
C ARG A 272 -12.26 -20.30 13.80
N ILE A 273 -13.24 -19.64 13.20
CA ILE A 273 -13.18 -18.22 12.86
C ILE A 273 -13.91 -17.44 13.96
N LEU A 274 -13.25 -16.45 14.54
CA LEU A 274 -13.71 -15.65 15.68
C LEU A 274 -13.75 -14.17 15.29
N PRO A 275 -14.86 -13.67 14.72
CA PRO A 275 -15.06 -12.26 14.42
C PRO A 275 -15.33 -11.44 15.67
N TYR A 276 -14.95 -10.16 15.63
CA TYR A 276 -15.04 -9.25 16.77
C TYR A 276 -14.35 -9.79 18.03
N THR A 277 -13.16 -10.35 17.83
CA THR A 277 -12.38 -10.97 18.89
C THR A 277 -10.95 -10.41 18.89
N CYS A 278 -10.50 -9.96 20.06
CA CYS A 278 -9.13 -9.50 20.29
C CYS A 278 -8.52 -10.28 21.46
N ILE A 279 -7.19 -10.33 21.52
CA ILE A 279 -6.44 -10.83 22.67
C ILE A 279 -6.33 -9.67 23.67
N GLU A 280 -6.77 -9.90 24.90
CA GLU A 280 -6.71 -8.91 26.00
C GLU A 280 -5.52 -9.17 26.93
N ASP A 281 -5.14 -10.44 27.07
CA ASP A 281 -3.98 -10.86 27.85
C ASP A 281 -3.54 -12.27 27.43
N GLY A 282 -2.33 -12.66 27.79
CA GLY A 282 -1.83 -14.01 27.56
C GLY A 282 -0.68 -14.38 28.48
N THR A 283 -0.68 -15.65 28.91
CA THR A 283 0.40 -16.24 29.70
C THR A 283 1.01 -17.43 28.97
N TRP A 284 2.33 -17.41 28.84
CA TRP A 284 3.07 -18.51 28.23
C TRP A 284 3.60 -19.45 29.31
N CYS A 285 3.33 -20.75 29.14
CA CYS A 285 3.92 -21.79 29.97
C CYS A 285 5.16 -22.35 29.28
N GLY A 286 6.35 -22.06 29.82
CA GLY A 286 7.62 -22.55 29.27
C GLY A 286 7.76 -24.07 29.29
N THR A 287 7.12 -24.76 30.26
CA THR A 287 7.17 -26.22 30.40
C THR A 287 6.35 -26.93 29.33
N SER A 288 5.12 -26.50 29.09
CA SER A 288 4.26 -27.09 28.05
C SER A 288 4.48 -26.49 26.67
N GLN A 289 5.22 -25.37 26.59
CA GLN A 289 5.38 -24.56 25.38
C GLN A 289 4.03 -24.19 24.76
N THR A 290 3.14 -23.66 25.58
CA THR A 290 1.79 -23.24 25.15
C THR A 290 1.34 -21.97 25.84
N TRP A 291 0.55 -21.19 25.12
CA TRP A 291 -0.20 -20.05 25.61
C TRP A 291 -1.53 -20.44 26.23
N THR A 292 -1.90 -19.70 27.27
CA THR A 292 -3.28 -19.45 27.68
C THR A 292 -3.60 -17.99 27.35
N LEU A 293 -4.60 -17.76 26.51
CA LEU A 293 -4.97 -16.44 25.98
C LEU A 293 -6.36 -16.05 26.47
N TRP A 294 -6.50 -14.83 26.98
CA TRP A 294 -7.77 -14.22 27.33
C TRP A 294 -8.23 -13.34 26.17
N LEU A 295 -9.50 -13.49 25.79
CA LEU A 295 -10.08 -12.85 24.63
C LEU A 295 -11.19 -11.90 25.04
N SER A 296 -11.26 -10.73 24.42
CA SER A 296 -12.49 -9.95 24.37
C SER A 296 -13.30 -10.44 23.19
N SER A 297 -14.52 -10.91 23.46
CA SER A 297 -15.44 -11.39 22.44
C SER A 297 -16.82 -10.80 22.69
N ILE A 298 -17.47 -10.34 21.61
CA ILE A 298 -18.86 -9.87 21.67
C ILE A 298 -19.83 -11.06 21.83
N SER A 299 -19.47 -12.23 21.32
CA SER A 299 -20.20 -13.47 21.60
C SER A 299 -19.70 -14.06 22.91
N ASN A 300 -20.58 -14.25 23.90
CA ASN A 300 -20.32 -14.88 25.21
C ASN A 300 -19.84 -16.35 25.16
N SER A 301 -19.18 -16.80 24.10
CA SER A 301 -18.60 -18.14 23.97
C SER A 301 -17.09 -18.07 24.22
N GLU A 302 -16.60 -18.92 25.14
CA GLU A 302 -15.20 -19.12 25.53
C GLU A 302 -14.28 -17.89 25.40
N ASN A 303 -14.17 -17.14 26.50
CA ASN A 303 -13.26 -15.99 26.58
C ASN A 303 -11.80 -16.39 26.85
N VAL A 304 -11.50 -17.70 26.87
CA VAL A 304 -10.15 -18.21 27.15
C VAL A 304 -9.83 -19.33 26.17
N LEU A 305 -8.67 -19.23 25.52
CA LEU A 305 -8.07 -20.32 24.74
C LEU A 305 -6.84 -20.84 25.47
N SER A 306 -6.79 -22.13 25.76
CA SER A 306 -5.65 -22.78 26.42
C SER A 306 -4.97 -23.77 25.48
N GLY A 307 -3.68 -24.06 25.74
CA GLY A 307 -2.93 -25.04 24.94
C GLY A 307 -2.60 -24.56 23.53
N ILE A 308 -2.46 -23.24 23.34
CA ILE A 308 -2.12 -22.65 22.03
C ILE A 308 -0.59 -22.69 21.86
N ASP A 309 -0.09 -23.48 20.94
CA ASP A 309 1.35 -23.66 20.73
C ASP A 309 2.03 -22.41 20.17
N HIS A 310 1.31 -21.58 19.39
CA HIS A 310 1.90 -20.40 18.77
C HIS A 310 0.85 -19.34 18.38
N VAL A 311 1.27 -18.08 18.33
CA VAL A 311 0.45 -16.94 17.89
C VAL A 311 1.12 -16.24 16.70
N ILE A 312 0.40 -16.11 15.58
CA ILE A 312 0.89 -15.44 14.37
C ILE A 312 0.07 -14.17 14.12
N TYR A 313 0.73 -13.02 14.08
CA TYR A 313 0.13 -11.76 13.67
C TYR A 313 0.27 -11.59 12.14
N ALA A 314 -0.86 -11.63 11.45
CA ALA A 314 -1.00 -11.35 10.03
C ALA A 314 -1.73 -10.02 9.85
N THR A 315 -1.23 -8.98 10.51
CA THR A 315 -1.86 -7.67 10.67
C THR A 315 -1.46 -6.66 9.60
N GLY A 316 -0.60 -7.05 8.66
CA GLY A 316 -0.09 -6.20 7.58
C GLY A 316 0.89 -5.15 8.08
N SER A 317 1.26 -4.20 7.21
CA SER A 317 2.13 -3.07 7.53
C SER A 317 1.49 -1.78 7.02
N ALA A 318 1.34 -0.79 7.91
CA ALA A 318 0.83 0.52 7.55
C ALA A 318 1.95 1.36 6.95
N PRO A 319 1.70 2.09 5.84
CA PRO A 319 2.71 2.95 5.25
C PRO A 319 3.11 4.06 6.22
N ASN A 320 4.40 4.18 6.52
CA ASN A 320 4.91 5.25 7.37
C ASN A 320 6.31 5.70 6.94
N ILE A 321 6.40 6.90 6.38
CA ILE A 321 7.66 7.50 5.93
C ILE A 321 8.65 7.67 7.08
N CYS A 322 8.18 7.98 8.29
CA CYS A 322 9.02 8.16 9.46
C CYS A 322 9.72 6.87 9.88
N ASN A 323 9.19 5.71 9.46
CA ASN A 323 9.77 4.41 9.77
C ASN A 323 10.72 3.90 8.68
N VAL A 324 10.96 4.67 7.61
CA VAL A 324 11.91 4.30 6.55
C VAL A 324 13.34 4.59 7.02
N PRO A 325 14.20 3.57 7.23
CA PRO A 325 15.51 3.78 7.85
C PRO A 325 16.45 4.67 7.04
N CYS A 326 16.45 4.56 5.70
CA CYS A 326 17.32 5.37 4.86
C CYS A 326 16.89 6.85 4.75
N MET A 327 15.68 7.18 5.21
CA MET A 327 15.10 8.51 5.10
C MET A 327 15.31 9.39 6.34
N GLN A 328 15.91 8.88 7.42
CA GLN A 328 16.01 9.60 8.69
C GLN A 328 16.77 10.94 8.55
N ARG A 329 17.81 11.00 7.70
CA ARG A 329 18.56 12.23 7.44
C ARG A 329 17.75 13.23 6.62
N MET A 330 17.14 12.77 5.52
CA MET A 330 16.21 13.59 4.73
C MET A 330 15.07 14.18 5.56
N LEU A 331 14.48 13.40 6.48
CA LEU A 331 13.43 13.88 7.38
C LEU A 331 13.91 14.95 8.38
N THR A 332 15.21 14.97 8.68
CA THR A 332 15.82 15.94 9.59
C THR A 332 16.25 17.21 8.85
N GLU A 333 16.88 17.08 7.68
CA GLU A 333 17.44 18.19 6.90
C GLU A 333 16.41 18.86 5.99
N TYR A 334 15.50 18.06 5.42
CA TYR A 334 14.42 18.50 4.54
C TYR A 334 13.07 18.04 5.12
N PRO A 335 12.68 18.56 6.31
CA PRO A 335 11.49 18.09 7.01
C PRO A 335 10.23 18.33 6.17
N LEU A 336 9.31 17.38 6.23
CA LEU A 336 7.97 17.53 5.68
C LEU A 336 6.92 17.06 6.67
N GLU A 337 5.70 17.58 6.52
CA GLU A 337 4.56 17.13 7.31
C GLU A 337 4.04 15.79 6.80
N SER A 338 3.61 14.93 7.73
CA SER A 338 2.98 13.66 7.38
C SER A 338 1.62 13.49 8.07
N ILE A 339 0.70 12.80 7.39
CA ILE A 339 -0.62 12.45 7.94
C ILE A 339 -0.65 10.94 8.14
N ASN A 340 -0.64 10.52 9.41
CA ASN A 340 -0.62 9.10 9.80
C ASN A 340 0.46 8.29 9.05
N GLY A 341 1.66 8.88 8.89
CA GLY A 341 2.79 8.25 8.22
C GLY A 341 2.86 8.48 6.70
N LEU A 342 1.86 9.09 6.06
CA LEU A 342 1.93 9.45 4.65
C LEU A 342 2.51 10.86 4.48
N ALA A 343 3.60 10.98 3.73
CA ALA A 343 4.27 12.26 3.45
C ALA A 343 3.40 13.19 2.59
N ARG A 344 3.34 14.48 2.95
CA ARG A 344 2.75 15.53 2.10
C ARG A 344 3.74 15.96 1.02
N ILE A 345 3.81 15.17 -0.05
CA ILE A 345 4.61 15.42 -1.24
C ILE A 345 3.88 16.30 -2.27
N THR A 346 4.57 16.74 -3.33
CA THR A 346 3.97 17.51 -4.42
C THR A 346 3.00 16.65 -5.27
N GLU A 347 2.25 17.27 -6.18
CA GLU A 347 1.33 16.55 -7.09
C GLU A 347 2.07 15.62 -8.08
N ASP A 348 3.33 15.94 -8.38
CA ASP A 348 4.25 15.14 -9.19
C ASP A 348 4.93 14.01 -8.40
N LEU A 349 4.53 13.82 -7.14
CA LEU A 349 5.07 12.84 -6.19
C LEU A 349 6.50 13.15 -5.72
N MET A 350 6.95 14.39 -5.87
CA MET A 350 8.27 14.86 -5.46
C MET A 350 8.27 15.31 -3.99
N TRP A 351 9.38 15.16 -3.29
CA TRP A 351 9.52 15.42 -1.86
C TRP A 351 9.16 16.87 -1.54
N GLN A 352 9.79 17.80 -2.26
CA GLN A 352 9.55 19.25 -2.28
C GLN A 352 9.97 19.78 -3.67
N ASP A 353 9.56 20.99 -4.04
CA ASP A 353 9.83 21.56 -5.39
C ASP A 353 11.31 21.64 -5.77
N ASP A 354 12.22 21.76 -4.78
CA ASP A 354 13.68 21.86 -4.95
C ASP A 354 14.45 20.60 -4.54
N VAL A 355 13.73 19.53 -4.13
CA VAL A 355 14.31 18.26 -3.71
C VAL A 355 13.79 17.14 -4.62
N PRO A 356 14.54 16.76 -5.68
CA PRO A 356 14.12 15.79 -6.70
C PRO A 356 14.19 14.33 -6.25
N LEU A 357 13.65 14.08 -5.05
CA LEU A 357 13.36 12.78 -4.47
C LEU A 357 11.88 12.50 -4.67
N PHE A 358 11.52 11.35 -5.23
CA PHE A 358 10.14 10.99 -5.53
C PHE A 358 9.68 9.84 -4.64
N LEU A 359 8.41 9.83 -4.25
CA LEU A 359 7.79 8.72 -3.54
C LEU A 359 6.78 8.01 -4.44
N THR A 360 6.73 6.69 -4.39
CA THR A 360 5.67 5.91 -5.05
C THR A 360 5.13 4.82 -4.13
N GLY A 361 4.08 4.13 -4.57
CA GLY A 361 3.45 3.09 -3.79
C GLY A 361 2.60 3.63 -2.63
N GLY A 362 2.44 2.83 -1.58
CA GLY A 362 1.60 3.17 -0.43
C GLY A 362 1.98 4.46 0.29
N LEU A 363 3.27 4.83 0.29
CA LEU A 363 3.78 6.07 0.90
C LEU A 363 3.29 7.33 0.16
N ALA A 364 3.00 7.22 -1.14
CA ALA A 364 2.45 8.31 -1.97
C ALA A 364 0.90 8.32 -2.01
N GLY A 365 0.26 7.65 -1.05
CA GLY A 365 -1.19 7.47 -1.01
C GLY A 365 -2.00 8.77 -1.05
N LEU A 366 -1.50 9.86 -0.46
CA LEU A 366 -2.17 11.16 -0.47
C LEU A 366 -2.28 11.80 -1.87
N ARG A 367 -1.52 11.32 -2.86
CA ARG A 367 -1.58 11.79 -4.25
C ARG A 367 -2.12 10.73 -5.22
N LEU A 368 -1.72 9.48 -5.01
CA LEU A 368 -2.12 8.35 -5.87
C LEU A 368 -3.50 7.76 -5.54
N GLY A 369 -4.04 8.04 -4.34
CA GLY A 369 -5.34 7.55 -3.91
C GLY A 369 -5.35 6.08 -3.45
N PRO A 370 -6.53 5.46 -3.31
CA PRO A 370 -6.68 4.15 -2.66
C PRO A 370 -5.94 2.99 -3.33
N GLY A 371 -5.65 3.10 -4.63
CA GLY A 371 -4.88 2.11 -5.38
C GLY A 371 -3.37 2.24 -5.26
N ALA A 372 -2.85 3.20 -4.48
CA ALA A 372 -1.44 3.53 -4.40
C ALA A 372 -0.53 2.33 -4.07
N ALA A 373 -0.99 1.43 -3.19
CA ALA A 373 -0.22 0.26 -2.77
C ALA A 373 -0.32 -0.95 -3.74
N ASN A 374 -0.97 -0.78 -4.90
CA ASN A 374 -1.26 -1.84 -5.86
C ASN A 374 -0.66 -1.50 -7.24
N LEU A 375 -0.72 -2.44 -8.20
CA LEU A 375 -0.19 -2.25 -9.56
C LEU A 375 -0.79 -1.03 -10.28
N ALA A 376 -2.06 -0.71 -10.03
CA ALA A 376 -2.70 0.48 -10.58
C ALA A 376 -2.07 1.79 -10.06
N GLY A 377 -1.63 1.80 -8.80
CA GLY A 377 -0.88 2.90 -8.20
C GLY A 377 0.54 2.97 -8.74
N ALA A 378 1.22 1.82 -8.87
CA ALA A 378 2.55 1.75 -9.46
C ALA A 378 2.59 2.34 -10.87
N ARG A 379 1.63 1.99 -11.74
CA ARG A 379 1.52 2.53 -13.10
C ARG A 379 1.33 4.05 -13.11
N GLN A 380 0.38 4.56 -12.32
CA GLN A 380 0.13 6.01 -12.22
C GLN A 380 1.33 6.77 -11.64
N GLY A 381 2.00 6.20 -10.65
CA GLY A 381 3.19 6.79 -10.05
C GLY A 381 4.34 6.85 -11.04
N ALA A 382 4.60 5.75 -11.76
CA ALA A 382 5.64 5.69 -12.78
C ALA A 382 5.42 6.74 -13.89
N GLU A 383 4.18 6.90 -14.35
CA GLU A 383 3.85 7.92 -15.35
C GLU A 383 4.20 9.33 -14.86
N ARG A 384 3.65 9.77 -13.72
CA ARG A 384 3.91 11.12 -13.17
C ARG A 384 5.39 11.39 -12.92
N ILE A 385 6.07 10.42 -12.28
CA ILE A 385 7.49 10.55 -11.93
C ILE A 385 8.34 10.64 -13.19
N ALA A 386 8.09 9.80 -14.20
CA ALA A 386 8.86 9.82 -15.45
C ALA A 386 8.73 11.17 -16.18
N TRP A 387 7.52 11.74 -16.25
CA TRP A 387 7.30 13.06 -16.84
C TRP A 387 8.07 14.15 -16.08
N LYS A 388 8.01 14.15 -14.75
CA LYS A 388 8.70 15.16 -13.95
C LYS A 388 10.23 15.03 -14.01
N ILE A 389 10.75 13.81 -14.07
CA ILE A 389 12.19 13.57 -14.26
C ILE A 389 12.64 14.07 -15.64
N ASP A 390 11.87 13.84 -16.71
CA ASP A 390 12.18 14.37 -18.06
C ASP A 390 12.24 15.91 -18.07
N GLU A 391 11.32 16.56 -17.35
CA GLU A 391 11.30 18.01 -17.18
C GLU A 391 12.55 18.53 -16.42
N ILE A 392 12.90 17.90 -15.29
CA ILE A 392 14.01 18.32 -14.43
C ILE A 392 15.37 18.10 -15.11
N LEU A 393 15.54 16.97 -15.80
CA LEU A 393 16.80 16.68 -16.47
C LEU A 393 16.96 17.47 -17.77
N GLY A 394 15.86 17.98 -18.32
CA GLY A 394 15.81 18.60 -19.64
C GLY A 394 16.03 17.57 -20.74
N ARG A 395 15.54 17.87 -21.94
CA ARG A 395 16.08 17.19 -23.13
C ARG A 395 17.45 17.79 -23.40
N PRO A 396 18.47 16.99 -23.74
CA PRO A 396 19.70 17.55 -24.27
C PRO A 396 19.32 18.45 -25.45
N GLU A 397 19.67 19.72 -25.39
CA GLU A 397 19.64 20.59 -26.55
C GLU A 397 20.45 19.86 -27.62
N VAL A 398 19.78 19.47 -28.70
CA VAL A 398 20.51 19.09 -29.89
C VAL A 398 21.13 20.39 -30.35
N ASP A 399 22.44 20.54 -30.11
CA ASP A 399 23.24 21.59 -30.71
C ASP A 399 23.07 21.47 -32.23
N VAL A 400 22.12 22.22 -32.79
CA VAL A 400 22.05 22.48 -34.22
C VAL A 400 23.13 23.50 -34.49
N ASP A 401 24.36 23.01 -34.55
CA ASP A 401 25.50 23.83 -34.91
C ASP A 401 25.38 24.21 -36.39
N GLY A 402 25.12 25.50 -36.63
CA GLY A 402 25.50 26.24 -37.83
C GLY A 402 24.89 25.85 -39.18
N SER A 403 23.80 26.52 -39.56
CA SER A 403 23.79 27.45 -40.72
C SER A 403 22.37 27.87 -41.06
N GLU A 404 22.12 29.18 -41.04
CA GLU A 404 20.99 29.78 -41.73
C GLU A 404 21.13 29.52 -43.23
N SER A 405 20.42 28.52 -43.75
CA SER A 405 19.82 28.58 -45.08
C SER A 405 18.64 27.63 -45.14
N GLY A 406 17.47 28.18 -45.48
CA GLY A 406 16.21 27.45 -45.46
C GLY A 406 16.20 26.28 -46.44
N SER A 407 15.86 25.10 -45.94
CA SER A 407 15.19 24.06 -46.72
C SER A 407 14.46 23.11 -45.76
N THR A 408 13.19 22.83 -46.06
CA THR A 408 12.38 21.80 -45.41
C THR A 408 13.04 20.43 -45.58
N PRO A 409 13.10 19.58 -44.54
CA PRO A 409 13.73 18.27 -44.66
C PRO A 409 12.91 17.38 -45.60
N THR A 410 13.57 16.82 -46.60
CA THR A 410 13.02 15.78 -47.48
C THR A 410 12.85 14.46 -46.74
N ALA A 411 11.88 13.65 -47.18
CA ALA A 411 11.41 12.41 -46.56
C ALA A 411 12.47 11.31 -46.32
N GLU A 412 13.73 11.52 -46.71
CA GLU A 412 14.84 10.57 -46.52
C GLU A 412 15.57 10.72 -45.18
N GLU A 413 15.52 11.88 -44.50
CA GLU A 413 16.18 12.05 -43.17
C GLU A 413 15.39 11.44 -42.00
N ALA A 414 14.10 11.15 -42.20
CA ALA A 414 13.27 10.48 -41.19
C ALA A 414 13.63 8.99 -40.99
N LEU A 415 14.47 8.41 -41.85
CA LEU A 415 14.85 6.99 -41.83
C LEU A 415 16.06 6.67 -40.94
N LEU A 416 16.74 7.67 -40.37
CA LEU A 416 17.92 7.47 -39.50
C LEU A 416 17.62 7.51 -37.99
N LEU A 417 16.36 7.71 -37.60
CA LEU A 417 15.94 7.51 -36.21
C LEU A 417 15.79 6.01 -35.94
N SER A 418 16.55 5.51 -34.95
CA SER A 418 16.50 4.13 -34.49
C SER A 418 15.05 3.62 -34.34
N PRO A 419 14.68 2.44 -34.89
CA PRO A 419 13.32 1.93 -34.90
C PRO A 419 12.64 1.85 -33.51
N SER A 420 13.45 1.78 -32.44
CA SER A 420 13.01 1.75 -31.05
C SER A 420 12.34 3.04 -30.56
N LYS A 421 12.72 4.21 -31.09
CA LYS A 421 12.19 5.51 -30.60
C LYS A 421 10.80 5.82 -31.18
N ILE A 422 10.53 5.37 -32.41
CA ILE A 422 9.23 5.57 -33.06
C ILE A 422 8.20 4.57 -32.51
N SER A 423 8.58 3.32 -32.23
CA SER A 423 7.68 2.34 -31.60
C SER A 423 7.25 2.78 -30.19
N LEU A 424 8.18 3.30 -29.38
CA LEU A 424 7.90 3.85 -28.04
C LEU A 424 6.94 5.04 -28.07
N SER A 425 6.96 5.85 -29.14
CA SER A 425 6.04 6.99 -29.28
C SER A 425 4.62 6.59 -29.69
N ARG A 426 4.48 5.50 -30.46
CA ARG A 426 3.18 4.95 -30.88
C ARG A 426 2.48 4.21 -29.74
N ASP A 427 3.20 3.34 -29.03
CA ASP A 427 2.68 2.64 -27.83
C ASP A 427 2.32 3.62 -26.69
N ARG A 428 2.98 4.78 -26.62
CA ARG A 428 2.65 5.88 -25.70
C ARG A 428 1.25 6.46 -25.94
N SER A 429 0.75 6.49 -27.19
CA SER A 429 -0.55 7.09 -27.51
C SER A 429 -1.75 6.19 -27.22
N GLU A 430 -1.57 4.86 -27.28
CA GLU A 430 -2.67 3.91 -27.08
C GLU A 430 -2.93 3.60 -25.59
N PHE A 431 -1.95 3.82 -24.71
CA PHE A 431 -2.04 3.50 -23.28
C PHE A 431 -2.22 4.69 -22.33
N THR A 432 -2.02 5.92 -22.80
CA THR A 432 -2.08 7.12 -21.95
C THR A 432 -3.45 7.79 -22.05
N GLY A 433 -4.31 7.46 -21.08
CA GLY A 433 -5.42 8.34 -20.69
C GLY A 433 -4.90 9.59 -19.97
N SER A 434 -3.99 10.33 -20.60
CA SER A 434 -3.37 11.55 -20.09
C SER A 434 -4.44 12.59 -19.74
N PHE A 435 -4.21 13.34 -18.65
CA PHE A 435 -5.06 14.44 -18.17
C PHE A 435 -5.38 15.49 -19.25
N ASN A 436 -4.52 15.67 -20.25
CA ASN A 436 -4.75 16.62 -21.34
C ASN A 436 -5.81 16.16 -22.35
N ASN A 437 -5.96 14.84 -22.57
CA ASN A 437 -6.91 14.32 -23.57
C ASN A 437 -8.38 14.43 -23.14
N GLN A 438 -8.67 14.61 -21.85
CA GLN A 438 -10.06 14.64 -21.36
C GLN A 438 -10.73 16.00 -21.53
N PHE A 439 -9.97 17.11 -21.54
CA PHE A 439 -10.52 18.45 -21.75
C PHE A 439 -10.61 18.82 -23.24
N GLU A 440 -9.66 18.35 -24.06
CA GLU A 440 -9.68 18.59 -25.50
C GLU A 440 -10.83 17.84 -26.20
N ALA A 441 -11.21 16.65 -25.69
CA ALA A 441 -12.36 15.88 -26.17
C ALA A 441 -13.74 16.50 -25.83
N LEU A 442 -13.78 17.53 -24.97
CA LEU A 442 -15.02 18.22 -24.57
C LEU A 442 -15.17 19.61 -25.21
N SER A 443 -14.13 20.12 -25.88
CA SER A 443 -14.21 21.32 -26.71
C SER A 443 -14.87 20.99 -28.04
N ILE A 444 -16.17 21.28 -28.16
CA ILE A 444 -16.84 21.36 -29.46
C ILE A 444 -16.19 22.50 -30.25
N GLN A 445 -15.38 22.18 -31.26
CA GLN A 445 -14.95 23.17 -32.24
C GLN A 445 -16.12 23.47 -33.19
N PRO A 446 -16.53 24.75 -33.34
CA PRO A 446 -17.73 25.11 -34.11
C PRO A 446 -17.58 25.03 -35.64
N ASP A 447 -16.41 24.70 -36.19
CA ASP A 447 -16.18 24.75 -37.63
C ASP A 447 -15.79 23.38 -38.20
N ARG A 448 -16.79 22.55 -38.50
CA ARG A 448 -16.77 21.49 -39.54
C ARG A 448 -18.19 20.94 -39.76
N ILE A 449 -18.92 21.58 -40.66
CA ILE A 449 -19.97 20.96 -41.50
C ILE A 449 -19.35 20.71 -42.86
#